data_AF-F3FQV0-F1
#
_entry.id   AF-F3FQV0-F1
#
_cell.length_a   1.000
_cell.length_b   1.000
_cell.length_c   1.000
_cell.angle_alpha   90.00
_cell.angle_beta   90.00
_cell.angle_gamma   90.00
#
_symmetry.space_group_name_H-M   'P 1'
#
loop_
_entity.id
_entity.type
_entity.pdbx_description
1 polymer ?
#
loop_
_entity_poly.entity_id
_entity_poly.type
_entity_poly.pdbx_seq_one_letter_code
_entity_poly.pdbx_strand_id
1 'polypeptide(L)'
;QFAGVAADELVDPRPWCEIVRQWTTFHPEFAYLPRKFKIAINGSTSDRAAIEVHDIGLEPLRNEAGELGFRVLVGGGLGRTPVVGAFINEFLPWQDLLSYLDAILRVYNRYGRRDNKYKARIKILVKALTPEVFAAKVDAEMAHLRGGQTTLTEAEVQRVSRHFVDPQYKALSDQHAELAALDAQHPGFARWRQRNVLAHKKPGYIAVTLSLKPTGVAPGDVTDKQLDAIADLADRYSFGQLRTSHEQNIILADVEQSELFTLWNELRDNGFATPNIGLLTDIICCPGGDFCSLANAKSIPIAESIQRRFDDLDYLFDIGELDLNISGCMNAWRAPPCRPYRRAGRGQER
;
A
#
# COMPACT_ATOMS: atom_id res chain seq x y z
N GLN A 1 -1.19 -0.81 3.90
CA GLN A 1 -2.34 -1.53 4.48
C GLN A 1 -2.26 -1.73 5.99
N PHE A 2 -1.08 -1.93 6.61
CA PHE A 2 -0.96 -2.21 8.06
C PHE A 2 -0.35 -1.05 8.90
N ALA A 3 -0.44 0.19 8.42
CA ALA A 3 0.13 1.37 9.08
C ALA A 3 -0.40 1.57 10.52
N GLY A 4 0.45 1.85 11.49
CA GLY A 4 0.10 2.02 12.89
C GLY A 4 0.01 0.72 13.69
N VAL A 5 0.01 -0.46 13.07
CA VAL A 5 -0.20 -1.74 13.77
C VAL A 5 0.83 -2.82 13.46
N ALA A 6 1.52 -2.72 12.32
CA ALA A 6 2.51 -3.71 11.91
C ALA A 6 3.71 -3.75 12.86
N ALA A 7 4.18 -4.95 13.19
CA ALA A 7 5.34 -5.13 14.06
C ALA A 7 6.65 -4.64 13.44
N ASP A 8 6.75 -4.61 12.10
CA ASP A 8 7.92 -4.15 11.35
C ASP A 8 7.82 -2.68 10.88
N GLU A 9 6.90 -1.92 11.47
CA GLU A 9 6.76 -0.48 11.24
C GLU A 9 7.88 0.30 11.92
N LEU A 10 8.54 1.17 11.17
CA LEU A 10 9.60 2.06 11.64
C LEU A 10 9.02 3.40 12.08
N VAL A 11 8.12 3.95 11.26
CA VAL A 11 7.44 5.22 11.50
C VAL A 11 6.03 5.09 10.96
N ASP A 12 5.03 5.45 11.76
CA ASP A 12 3.64 5.48 11.30
C ASP A 12 3.48 6.50 10.15
N PRO A 13 3.16 6.06 8.93
CA PRO A 13 3.05 6.95 7.78
C PRO A 13 1.73 7.74 7.75
N ARG A 14 0.72 7.40 8.56
CA ARG A 14 -0.63 8.00 8.47
C ARG A 14 -0.63 9.52 8.65
N PRO A 15 0.03 10.11 9.69
CA PRO A 15 0.07 11.56 9.83
C PRO A 15 0.74 12.25 8.63
N TRP A 16 1.80 11.65 8.09
CA TRP A 16 2.53 12.20 6.93
C TRP A 16 1.72 12.14 5.65
N CYS A 17 1.01 11.03 5.43
CA CYS A 17 0.05 10.91 4.33
C CYS A 17 -1.04 11.98 4.42
N GLU A 18 -1.54 12.27 5.62
CA GLU A 18 -2.58 13.28 5.82
C GLU A 18 -2.05 14.71 5.65
N ILE A 19 -0.84 15.00 6.15
CA ILE A 19 -0.14 16.28 5.89
C ILE A 19 0.00 16.49 4.38
N VAL A 20 0.51 15.49 3.65
CA VAL A 20 0.66 15.56 2.19
C VAL A 20 -0.71 15.69 1.52
N ARG A 21 -1.74 14.96 1.96
CA ARG A 21 -3.11 15.07 1.41
C ARG A 21 -3.66 16.50 1.56
N GLN A 22 -3.56 17.09 2.74
CA GLN A 22 -3.98 18.47 2.98
C GLN A 22 -3.16 19.45 2.12
N TRP A 23 -1.84 19.28 2.08
CA TRP A 23 -0.96 20.09 1.23
C TRP A 23 -1.33 20.00 -0.25
N THR A 24 -1.69 18.84 -0.78
CA THR A 24 -2.10 18.71 -2.20
C THR A 24 -3.45 19.36 -2.53
N THR A 25 -4.29 19.64 -1.54
CA THR A 25 -5.64 20.15 -1.75
C THR A 25 -5.59 21.63 -2.16
N PHE A 26 -6.08 21.95 -3.37
CA PHE A 26 -6.02 23.29 -3.98
C PHE A 26 -4.60 23.85 -4.19
N HIS A 27 -3.60 22.97 -4.24
CA HIS A 27 -2.23 23.39 -4.37
C HIS A 27 -1.91 23.88 -5.80
N PRO A 28 -1.38 25.11 -5.99
CA PRO A 28 -1.21 25.72 -7.31
C PRO A 28 -0.34 24.90 -8.27
N GLU A 29 0.70 24.23 -7.76
CA GLU A 29 1.58 23.40 -8.59
C GLU A 29 0.84 22.23 -9.26
N PHE A 30 -0.29 21.79 -8.70
CA PHE A 30 -1.10 20.70 -9.28
C PHE A 30 -2.03 21.17 -10.40
N ALA A 31 -2.29 22.47 -10.54
CA ALA A 31 -3.24 23.00 -11.51
C ALA A 31 -2.79 22.79 -12.98
N TYR A 32 -1.48 22.80 -13.23
CA TYR A 32 -0.91 22.76 -14.59
C TYR A 32 0.15 21.67 -14.80
N LEU A 33 0.07 20.58 -14.02
CA LEU A 33 1.00 19.46 -14.16
C LEU A 33 0.97 18.88 -15.57
N PRO A 34 2.13 18.54 -16.15
CA PRO A 34 2.20 17.95 -17.47
C PRO A 34 1.35 16.67 -17.63
N ARG A 35 1.21 15.88 -16.55
CA ARG A 35 0.45 14.63 -16.51
C ARG A 35 0.16 14.20 -15.07
N LYS A 36 -0.65 13.14 -14.89
CA LYS A 36 -0.98 12.53 -13.59
C LYS A 36 0.25 12.34 -12.70
N PHE A 37 0.04 12.50 -11.41
CA PHE A 37 1.08 12.48 -10.39
C PHE A 37 0.63 11.64 -9.19
N LYS A 38 1.55 10.88 -8.61
CA LYS A 38 1.27 9.94 -7.52
C LYS A 38 2.38 9.99 -6.48
N ILE A 39 1.99 10.07 -5.22
CA ILE A 39 2.91 10.03 -4.08
C ILE A 39 2.55 8.79 -3.24
N ALA A 40 3.55 8.05 -2.78
CA ALA A 40 3.38 6.97 -1.83
C ALA A 40 4.39 7.08 -0.69
N ILE A 41 3.97 6.66 0.51
CA ILE A 41 4.80 6.67 1.72
C ILE A 41 4.85 5.26 2.30
N ASN A 42 6.05 4.73 2.51
CA ASN A 42 6.28 3.43 3.14
C ASN A 42 6.90 3.61 4.53
N GLY A 43 6.15 3.29 5.57
CA GLY A 43 6.59 3.40 6.96
C GLY A 43 7.26 2.15 7.55
N SER A 44 7.43 1.09 6.77
CA SER A 44 7.90 -0.22 7.25
C SER A 44 9.15 -0.70 6.54
N THR A 45 9.87 -1.66 7.14
CA THR A 45 11.09 -2.24 6.55
C THR A 45 10.86 -2.91 5.19
N SER A 46 9.67 -3.48 4.98
CA SER A 46 9.22 -4.01 3.69
C SER A 46 8.36 -2.97 2.97
N ASP A 47 8.61 -2.76 1.67
CA ASP A 47 7.81 -1.84 0.86
C ASP A 47 6.44 -2.46 0.51
N ARG A 48 5.43 -2.13 1.32
CA ARG A 48 4.03 -2.52 1.08
C ARG A 48 3.24 -1.45 0.32
N ALA A 49 3.86 -0.32 -0.01
CA ALA A 49 3.23 0.79 -0.73
C ALA A 49 3.68 0.86 -2.20
N ALA A 50 4.67 0.05 -2.60
CA ALA A 50 5.29 0.03 -3.92
C ALA A 50 5.81 1.43 -4.31
N ILE A 51 6.55 2.08 -3.41
CA ILE A 51 7.01 3.47 -3.58
C ILE A 51 7.88 3.65 -4.82
N GLU A 52 8.57 2.58 -5.23
CA GLU A 52 9.44 2.54 -6.42
C GLU A 52 8.73 2.80 -7.74
N VAL A 53 7.41 2.62 -7.80
CA VAL A 53 6.61 2.83 -9.00
C VAL A 53 5.68 4.04 -8.89
N HIS A 54 5.91 4.91 -7.91
CA HIS A 54 5.22 6.19 -7.73
C HIS A 54 6.06 7.35 -8.30
N ASP A 55 5.39 8.45 -8.66
CA ASP A 55 6.08 9.63 -9.19
C ASP A 55 7.01 10.22 -8.12
N ILE A 56 6.59 10.20 -6.85
CA ILE A 56 7.42 10.35 -5.65
C ILE A 56 7.17 9.18 -4.70
N GLY A 57 8.24 8.57 -4.21
CA GLY A 57 8.25 7.63 -3.10
C GLY A 57 8.91 8.25 -1.88
N LEU A 58 8.30 8.08 -0.70
CA LEU A 58 8.84 8.58 0.57
C LEU A 58 9.02 7.43 1.55
N GLU A 59 10.17 7.39 2.20
CA GLU A 59 10.48 6.42 3.24
C GLU A 59 10.94 7.18 4.49
N PRO A 60 10.06 7.39 5.48
CA PRO A 60 10.46 7.96 6.76
C PRO A 60 11.45 7.05 7.49
N LEU A 61 12.50 7.66 8.04
CA LEU A 61 13.55 6.97 8.79
C LEU A 61 14.11 7.87 9.89
N ARG A 62 14.84 7.27 10.83
CA ARG A 62 15.66 8.00 11.80
C ARG A 62 17.13 7.84 11.45
N ASN A 63 17.90 8.92 11.50
CA ASN A 63 19.36 8.87 11.36
C ASN A 63 20.03 8.31 12.63
N GLU A 64 21.36 8.24 12.63
CA GLU A 64 22.15 7.77 13.78
C GLU A 64 21.95 8.62 15.06
N ALA A 65 21.61 9.90 14.90
CA ALA A 65 21.28 10.80 16.01
C ALA A 65 19.83 10.68 16.49
N GLY A 66 19.02 9.81 15.88
CA GLY A 66 17.60 9.60 16.20
C GLY A 66 16.64 10.62 15.56
N GLU A 67 17.15 11.53 14.74
CA GLU A 67 16.36 12.58 14.08
C GLU A 67 15.54 12.00 12.94
N LEU A 68 14.28 12.40 12.85
CA LEU A 68 13.37 11.96 11.79
C LEU A 68 13.70 12.67 10.46
N GLY A 69 13.71 11.91 9.38
CA GLY A 69 13.80 12.43 8.02
C GLY A 69 13.13 11.49 7.03
N PHE A 70 13.35 11.76 5.75
CA PHE A 70 12.82 10.97 4.64
C PHE A 70 13.90 10.66 3.63
N ARG A 71 13.95 9.41 3.17
CA ARG A 71 14.55 9.10 1.87
C ARG A 71 13.51 9.41 0.80
N VAL A 72 13.95 10.08 -0.27
CA VAL A 72 13.07 10.58 -1.33
C VAL A 72 13.44 9.95 -2.66
N LEU A 73 12.49 9.20 -3.19
CA LEU A 73 12.55 8.56 -4.50
C LEU A 73 11.72 9.37 -5.51
N VAL A 74 12.22 9.56 -6.73
CA VAL A 74 11.47 10.27 -7.80
C VAL A 74 11.57 9.54 -9.13
N GLY A 75 10.53 9.66 -9.95
CA GLY A 75 10.56 9.20 -11.34
C GLY A 75 10.17 7.74 -11.52
N GLY A 76 9.49 7.14 -10.54
CA GLY A 76 8.87 5.82 -10.69
C GLY A 76 7.60 5.87 -11.54
N GLY A 77 7.24 4.75 -12.13
CA GLY A 77 5.93 4.60 -12.74
C GLY A 77 5.83 3.50 -13.77
N LEU A 78 4.65 2.89 -13.81
CA LEU A 78 4.29 1.86 -14.77
C LEU A 78 3.60 2.43 -16.01
N GLY A 79 3.16 1.54 -16.88
CA GLY A 79 2.49 1.83 -18.14
C GLY A 79 3.36 1.43 -19.32
N ARG A 80 3.24 2.17 -20.43
CA ARG A 80 3.94 1.87 -21.70
C ARG A 80 5.46 1.72 -21.57
N THR A 81 6.06 2.47 -20.65
CA THR A 81 7.50 2.46 -20.39
C THR A 81 7.70 2.35 -18.89
N PRO A 82 7.77 1.14 -18.30
CA PRO A 82 7.96 0.98 -16.87
C PRO A 82 9.33 1.53 -16.45
N VAL A 83 9.37 2.25 -15.33
CA VAL A 83 10.59 2.82 -14.75
C VAL A 83 10.49 2.68 -13.23
N VAL A 84 11.56 2.20 -12.62
CA VAL A 84 11.77 2.22 -11.17
C VAL A 84 12.36 3.58 -10.80
N GLY A 85 11.80 4.23 -9.79
CA GLY A 85 12.28 5.53 -9.32
C GLY A 85 13.69 5.46 -8.76
N ALA A 86 14.36 6.60 -8.67
CA ALA A 86 15.70 6.71 -8.11
C ALA A 86 15.70 7.59 -6.86
N PHE A 87 16.53 7.24 -5.86
CA PHE A 87 16.74 8.09 -4.70
C PHE A 87 17.49 9.35 -5.15
N ILE A 88 16.91 10.51 -4.86
CA ILE A 88 17.52 11.82 -5.13
C ILE A 88 17.93 12.54 -3.84
N ASN A 89 17.47 12.04 -2.69
CA ASN A 89 17.85 12.51 -1.37
C ASN A 89 17.78 11.34 -0.38
N GLU A 90 18.89 11.04 0.30
CA GLU A 90 18.99 9.94 1.26
C GLU A 90 18.56 10.36 2.69
N PHE A 91 18.50 11.67 2.97
CA PHE A 91 18.01 12.16 4.25
C PHE A 91 17.52 13.60 4.13
N LEU A 92 16.21 13.76 3.93
CA LEU A 92 15.51 15.03 3.97
C LEU A 92 14.95 15.25 5.39
N PRO A 93 15.37 16.30 6.12
CA PRO A 93 14.76 16.64 7.41
C PRO A 93 13.25 16.81 7.27
N TRP A 94 12.48 16.28 8.23
CA TRP A 94 11.01 16.25 8.13
C TRP A 94 10.39 17.65 7.98
N GLN A 95 11.04 18.69 8.52
CA GLN A 95 10.60 20.09 8.42
C GLN A 95 10.55 20.57 6.96
N ASP A 96 11.44 20.04 6.12
CA ASP A 96 11.57 20.43 4.72
C ASP A 96 10.66 19.63 3.78
N LEU A 97 9.88 18.66 4.31
CA LEU A 97 9.11 17.71 3.50
C LEU A 97 8.26 18.41 2.43
N LEU A 98 7.37 19.33 2.83
CA LEU A 98 6.46 19.99 1.87
C LEU A 98 7.22 20.91 0.91
N SER A 99 8.21 21.67 1.38
CA SER A 99 9.05 22.52 0.53
C SER A 99 9.84 21.73 -0.50
N TYR A 100 10.29 20.51 -0.17
CA TYR A 100 10.97 19.64 -1.11
C TYR A 100 10.01 19.04 -2.15
N LEU A 101 8.79 18.70 -1.75
CA LEU A 101 7.74 18.29 -2.69
C LEU A 101 7.38 19.44 -3.65
N ASP A 102 7.29 20.68 -3.16
CA ASP A 102 7.12 21.88 -3.99
C ASP A 102 8.27 22.02 -5.01
N ALA A 103 9.51 21.87 -4.57
CA ALA A 103 10.69 21.95 -5.43
C ALA A 103 10.64 20.89 -6.56
N ILE A 104 10.30 19.63 -6.23
CA ILE A 104 10.13 18.55 -7.22
C ILE A 104 9.04 18.92 -8.23
N LEU A 105 7.88 19.41 -7.76
CA LEU A 105 6.77 19.79 -8.63
C LEU A 105 7.13 20.98 -9.52
N ARG A 106 7.85 22.00 -9.02
CA ARG A 106 8.30 23.15 -9.81
C ARG A 106 9.24 22.75 -10.93
N VAL A 107 10.21 21.87 -10.64
CA VAL A 107 11.10 21.30 -11.67
C VAL A 107 10.28 20.54 -12.71
N TYR A 108 9.33 19.71 -12.27
CA TYR A 108 8.46 18.98 -13.20
C TYR A 108 7.56 19.90 -14.02
N ASN A 109 7.01 20.96 -13.44
CA ASN A 109 6.20 21.95 -14.15
C ASN A 109 7.01 22.74 -15.17
N ARG A 110 8.23 23.14 -14.83
CA ARG A 110 9.10 23.93 -15.70
C ARG A 110 9.66 23.13 -16.88
N TYR A 111 10.12 21.90 -16.63
CA TYR A 111 10.86 21.11 -17.61
C TYR A 111 10.08 19.92 -18.18
N GLY A 112 8.93 19.58 -17.61
CA GLY A 112 8.09 18.49 -18.08
C GLY A 112 7.48 18.77 -19.45
N ARG A 113 7.49 17.73 -20.30
CA ARG A 113 6.94 17.80 -21.66
C ARG A 113 5.42 17.93 -21.66
N ARG A 114 4.90 18.83 -22.50
CA ARG A 114 3.45 18.99 -22.75
C ARG A 114 3.05 18.75 -24.21
N ASP A 115 4.02 18.55 -25.09
CA ASP A 115 3.84 18.30 -26.52
C ASP A 115 3.38 16.86 -26.82
N ASN A 116 3.74 15.89 -25.98
CA ASN A 116 3.36 14.49 -26.15
C ASN A 116 2.94 13.86 -24.83
N LYS A 117 1.63 13.59 -24.69
CA LYS A 117 1.03 13.01 -23.47
C LYS A 117 1.64 11.67 -23.04
N TYR A 118 2.22 10.90 -23.96
CA TYR A 118 2.87 9.62 -23.65
C TYR A 118 4.30 9.78 -23.11
N LYS A 119 4.91 10.95 -23.30
CA LYS A 119 6.24 11.32 -22.81
C LYS A 119 6.20 12.41 -21.74
N ALA A 120 5.01 12.73 -21.22
CA ALA A 120 4.76 13.85 -20.31
C ALA A 120 4.91 13.51 -18.81
N ARG A 121 5.10 12.24 -18.42
CA ARG A 121 5.25 11.84 -17.00
C ARG A 121 6.64 12.20 -16.46
N ILE A 122 6.73 12.51 -15.16
CA ILE A 122 8.00 12.88 -14.50
C ILE A 122 9.11 11.83 -14.68
N LYS A 123 8.79 10.53 -14.72
CA LYS A 123 9.76 9.47 -15.01
C LYS A 123 10.54 9.67 -16.31
N ILE A 124 9.91 10.27 -17.32
CA ILE A 124 10.55 10.57 -18.60
C ILE A 124 11.49 11.76 -18.45
N LEU A 125 11.09 12.76 -17.67
CA LEU A 125 11.92 13.92 -17.35
C LEU A 125 13.15 13.50 -16.54
N VAL A 126 12.98 12.73 -15.46
CA VAL A 126 14.08 12.22 -14.63
C VAL A 126 15.03 11.37 -15.47
N LYS A 127 14.52 10.47 -16.32
CA LYS A 127 15.36 9.68 -17.22
C LYS A 127 16.14 10.54 -18.22
N ALA A 128 15.53 11.61 -18.74
CA ALA A 128 16.17 12.49 -19.72
C ALA A 128 17.24 13.40 -19.09
N LEU A 129 17.03 13.85 -17.85
CA LEU A 129 17.99 14.67 -17.12
C LEU A 129 19.07 13.82 -16.43
N THR A 130 18.78 12.56 -16.11
CA THR A 130 19.40 11.73 -15.07
C THR A 130 18.95 12.10 -13.65
N PRO A 131 18.93 11.14 -12.70
CA PRO A 131 18.56 11.41 -11.31
C PRO A 131 19.41 12.51 -10.66
N GLU A 132 20.71 12.55 -10.94
CA GLU A 132 21.67 13.47 -10.33
C GLU A 132 21.43 14.91 -10.79
N VAL A 133 21.19 15.12 -12.09
CA VAL A 133 20.87 16.46 -12.63
C VAL A 133 19.47 16.89 -12.19
N PHE A 134 18.52 15.95 -12.10
CA PHE A 134 17.20 16.25 -11.55
C PHE A 134 17.31 16.69 -10.08
N ALA A 135 18.07 15.96 -9.25
CA ALA A 135 18.34 16.29 -7.85
C ALA A 135 18.95 17.69 -7.72
N ALA A 136 20.00 18.00 -8.50
CA ALA A 136 20.63 19.33 -8.48
C ALA A 136 19.65 20.47 -8.82
N LYS A 137 18.68 20.25 -9.72
CA LYS A 137 17.63 21.23 -10.01
C LYS A 137 16.62 21.37 -8.87
N VAL A 138 16.28 20.27 -8.21
CA VAL A 138 15.40 20.28 -7.04
C VAL A 138 16.08 21.02 -5.89
N ASP A 139 17.37 20.78 -5.64
CA ASP A 139 18.13 21.45 -4.58
C ASP A 139 18.27 22.96 -4.85
N ALA A 140 18.43 23.36 -6.12
CA ALA A 140 18.42 24.77 -6.51
C ALA A 140 17.08 25.46 -6.22
N GLU A 141 15.94 24.81 -6.52
CA GLU A 141 14.62 25.35 -6.14
C GLU A 141 14.41 25.32 -4.62
N MET A 142 14.87 24.26 -3.93
CA MET A 142 14.77 24.12 -2.47
C MET A 142 15.53 25.22 -1.73
N ALA A 143 16.66 25.69 -2.26
CA ALA A 143 17.41 26.82 -1.68
C ALA A 143 16.57 28.10 -1.57
N HIS A 144 15.57 28.29 -2.43
CA HIS A 144 14.65 29.42 -2.39
C HIS A 144 13.43 29.20 -1.48
N LEU A 145 13.12 27.94 -1.15
CA LEU A 145 11.92 27.56 -0.38
C LEU A 145 12.23 27.27 1.10
N ARG A 146 13.49 26.98 1.42
CA ARG A 146 13.94 26.63 2.77
C ARG A 146 13.58 27.71 3.79
N GLY A 147 12.95 27.31 4.90
CA GLY A 147 12.47 28.23 5.94
C GLY A 147 11.28 29.09 5.51
N GLY A 148 10.64 28.78 4.38
CA GLY A 148 9.46 29.48 3.89
C GLY A 148 8.17 29.02 4.57
N GLN A 149 7.03 29.42 4.00
CA GLN A 149 5.69 29.13 4.55
C GLN A 149 5.33 27.64 4.58
N THR A 150 5.97 26.81 3.74
CA THR A 150 5.74 25.36 3.69
C THR A 150 6.68 24.56 4.60
N THR A 151 7.54 25.23 5.38
CA THR A 151 8.33 24.55 6.41
C THR A 151 7.41 24.02 7.51
N LEU A 152 7.43 22.71 7.70
CA LEU A 152 6.60 22.05 8.71
C LEU A 152 7.10 22.39 10.12
N THR A 153 6.15 22.74 10.98
CA THR A 153 6.40 22.99 12.40
C THR A 153 5.97 21.79 13.22
N GLU A 154 6.51 21.67 14.44
CA GLU A 154 6.12 20.60 15.34
C GLU A 154 4.63 20.71 15.72
N ALA A 155 4.14 21.93 15.93
CA ALA A 155 2.73 22.20 16.20
C ALA A 155 1.82 21.68 15.07
N GLU A 156 2.22 21.83 13.81
CA GLU A 156 1.45 21.35 12.66
C GLU A 156 1.46 19.82 12.57
N VAL A 157 2.62 19.19 12.78
CA VAL A 157 2.72 17.72 12.83
C VAL A 157 1.88 17.17 13.98
N GLN A 158 1.92 17.79 15.16
CA GLN A 158 1.10 17.39 16.31
C GLN A 158 -0.40 17.59 16.05
N ARG A 159 -0.80 18.69 15.39
CA ARG A 159 -2.19 18.97 15.01
C ARG A 159 -2.77 17.86 14.14
N VAL A 160 -1.99 17.33 13.19
CA VAL A 160 -2.43 16.20 12.34
C VAL A 160 -2.34 14.88 13.09
N SER A 161 -1.23 14.64 13.81
CA SER A 161 -0.97 13.37 14.50
C SER A 161 -2.02 13.03 15.57
N ARG A 162 -2.64 14.02 16.20
CA ARG A 162 -3.73 13.80 17.18
C ARG A 162 -4.96 13.07 16.61
N HIS A 163 -5.10 13.02 15.28
CA HIS A 163 -6.18 12.31 14.60
C HIS A 163 -5.83 10.83 14.30
N PHE A 164 -4.57 10.43 14.51
CA PHE A 164 -4.06 9.07 14.26
C PHE A 164 -3.52 8.44 15.54
N VAL A 165 -4.34 8.43 16.58
CA VAL A 165 -4.00 7.81 17.86
C VAL A 165 -4.30 6.31 17.84
N ASP A 166 -3.52 5.56 18.61
CA ASP A 166 -3.83 4.17 18.92
C ASP A 166 -5.21 4.11 19.63
N PRO A 167 -6.12 3.20 19.24
CA PRO A 167 -7.33 2.91 20.00
C PRO A 167 -7.03 2.55 21.46
N GLN A 168 -8.06 2.62 22.31
CA GLN A 168 -7.96 2.18 23.70
C GLN A 168 -7.94 0.64 23.77
N TYR A 169 -6.79 0.06 23.42
CA TYR A 169 -6.58 -1.39 23.50
C TYR A 169 -6.73 -1.90 24.94
N LYS A 170 -7.33 -3.08 25.08
CA LYS A 170 -7.33 -3.83 26.33
C LYS A 170 -5.92 -4.34 26.62
N ALA A 171 -5.57 -4.44 27.90
CA ALA A 171 -4.34 -5.09 28.33
C ALA A 171 -4.51 -6.62 28.27
N LEU A 172 -4.24 -7.21 27.11
CA LEU A 172 -4.38 -8.64 26.84
C LEU A 172 -3.00 -9.31 26.72
N SER A 173 -2.97 -10.63 26.91
CA SER A 173 -1.85 -11.47 26.50
C SER A 173 -2.13 -12.11 25.14
N ASP A 174 -1.08 -12.49 24.41
CA ASP A 174 -1.26 -13.31 23.22
C ASP A 174 -1.87 -14.67 23.56
N GLN A 175 -2.80 -15.13 22.73
CA GLN A 175 -3.58 -16.36 22.90
C GLN A 175 -3.12 -17.45 21.94
N HIS A 176 -1.79 -17.62 21.81
CA HIS A 176 -1.19 -18.56 20.85
C HIS A 176 -1.66 -20.01 21.08
N ALA A 177 -1.83 -20.42 22.34
CA ALA A 177 -2.21 -21.78 22.70
C ALA A 177 -3.69 -22.07 22.38
N GLU A 178 -4.57 -21.11 22.69
CA GLU A 178 -6.00 -21.18 22.41
C GLU A 178 -6.27 -21.20 20.91
N LEU A 179 -5.58 -20.33 20.15
CA LEU A 179 -5.66 -20.33 18.69
C LEU A 179 -5.12 -21.64 18.09
N ALA A 180 -4.03 -22.19 18.62
CA ALA A 180 -3.51 -23.49 18.17
C ALA A 180 -4.49 -24.64 18.45
N ALA A 181 -5.19 -24.60 19.59
CA ALA A 181 -6.23 -25.57 19.91
C ALA A 181 -7.44 -25.46 18.95
N LEU A 182 -7.82 -24.25 18.55
CA LEU A 182 -8.87 -24.01 17.55
C LEU A 182 -8.43 -24.48 16.16
N ASP A 183 -7.18 -24.21 15.76
CA ASP A 183 -6.65 -24.69 14.48
C ASP A 183 -6.71 -26.22 14.37
N ALA A 184 -6.36 -26.92 15.44
CA ALA A 184 -6.41 -28.39 15.48
C ALA A 184 -7.84 -28.95 15.37
N GLN A 185 -8.83 -28.20 15.87
CA GLN A 185 -10.25 -28.58 15.82
C GLN A 185 -10.94 -28.19 14.51
N HIS A 186 -10.47 -27.11 13.87
CA HIS A 186 -11.12 -26.50 12.71
C HIS A 186 -10.13 -26.27 11.56
N PRO A 187 -9.88 -27.28 10.70
CA PRO A 187 -8.91 -27.16 9.61
C PRO A 187 -9.18 -25.98 8.65
N GLY A 188 -10.44 -25.65 8.40
CA GLY A 188 -10.81 -24.49 7.57
C GLY A 188 -10.42 -23.15 8.20
N PHE A 189 -10.59 -23.03 9.52
CA PHE A 189 -10.12 -21.87 10.28
C PHE A 189 -8.60 -21.79 10.28
N ALA A 190 -7.91 -22.91 10.50
CA ALA A 190 -6.45 -22.96 10.48
C ALA A 190 -5.87 -22.47 9.13
N ARG A 191 -6.42 -22.94 8.00
CA ARG A 191 -6.00 -22.51 6.66
C ARG A 191 -6.26 -21.04 6.40
N TRP A 192 -7.43 -20.54 6.82
CA TRP A 192 -7.76 -19.12 6.71
C TRP A 192 -6.83 -18.28 7.58
N ARG A 193 -6.61 -18.67 8.83
CA ARG A 193 -5.72 -17.97 9.76
C ARG A 193 -4.29 -17.92 9.21
N GLN A 194 -3.81 -19.00 8.60
CA GLN A 194 -2.48 -19.03 7.98
C GLN A 194 -2.28 -17.96 6.89
N ARG A 195 -3.34 -17.56 6.17
CA ARG A 195 -3.24 -16.66 5.00
C ARG A 195 -3.74 -15.25 5.28
N ASN A 196 -4.82 -15.11 6.03
CA ASN A 196 -5.58 -13.88 6.12
C ASN A 196 -5.20 -13.00 7.32
N VAL A 197 -4.32 -13.46 8.22
CA VAL A 197 -3.96 -12.68 9.41
C VAL A 197 -2.50 -12.23 9.41
N LEU A 198 -2.24 -11.10 10.05
CA LEU A 198 -0.90 -10.57 10.30
C LEU A 198 -0.75 -10.21 11.78
N ALA A 199 0.41 -10.50 12.35
CA ALA A 199 0.73 -10.11 13.72
C ALA A 199 0.61 -8.59 13.95
N HIS A 200 0.05 -8.23 15.09
CA HIS A 200 -0.06 -6.86 15.56
C HIS A 200 1.08 -6.51 16.52
N LYS A 201 1.49 -5.23 16.58
CA LYS A 201 2.47 -4.73 17.57
C LYS A 201 1.96 -4.75 19.03
N LYS A 202 0.67 -5.04 19.26
CA LYS A 202 0.01 -5.01 20.56
C LYS A 202 -0.35 -6.45 20.94
N PRO A 203 0.09 -6.96 22.10
CA PRO A 203 -0.26 -8.31 22.52
C PRO A 203 -1.77 -8.53 22.59
N GLY A 204 -2.22 -9.71 22.20
CA GLY A 204 -3.63 -10.11 22.17
C GLY A 204 -4.45 -9.52 21.01
N TYR A 205 -3.84 -8.73 20.13
CA TYR A 205 -4.46 -8.19 18.91
C TYR A 205 -3.85 -8.80 17.64
N ILE A 206 -4.60 -8.76 16.53
CA ILE A 206 -4.19 -9.29 15.24
C ILE A 206 -4.88 -8.51 14.10
N ALA A 207 -4.19 -8.30 12.98
CA ALA A 207 -4.80 -7.71 11.79
C ALA A 207 -5.37 -8.81 10.90
N VAL A 208 -6.57 -8.59 10.35
CA VAL A 208 -7.31 -9.54 9.52
C VAL A 208 -7.58 -8.93 8.15
N THR A 209 -7.23 -9.66 7.09
CA THR A 209 -7.50 -9.32 5.70
C THR A 209 -8.74 -10.06 5.22
N LEU A 210 -9.79 -9.30 4.92
CA LEU A 210 -11.01 -9.77 4.28
C LEU A 210 -10.73 -9.93 2.79
N SER A 211 -10.81 -11.17 2.30
CA SER A 211 -10.61 -11.44 0.88
C SER A 211 -11.84 -10.99 0.09
N LEU A 212 -11.64 -10.11 -0.89
CA LEU A 212 -12.68 -9.70 -1.84
C LEU A 212 -12.59 -10.46 -3.16
N LYS A 213 -12.06 -11.68 -3.09
CA LYS A 213 -11.72 -12.49 -4.28
C LYS A 213 -12.15 -13.94 -4.15
N PRO A 214 -13.38 -14.24 -3.67
CA PRO A 214 -13.91 -15.59 -3.82
C PRO A 214 -14.08 -15.92 -5.31
N THR A 215 -13.99 -17.21 -5.65
CA THR A 215 -14.17 -17.67 -7.03
C THR A 215 -15.52 -17.22 -7.59
N GLY A 216 -15.51 -16.64 -8.79
CA GLY A 216 -16.73 -16.16 -9.45
C GLY A 216 -17.07 -14.69 -9.14
N VAL A 217 -16.31 -14.02 -8.28
CA VAL A 217 -16.46 -12.59 -7.99
C VAL A 217 -15.29 -11.81 -8.59
N ALA A 218 -15.61 -10.69 -9.23
CA ALA A 218 -14.61 -9.80 -9.79
C ALA A 218 -13.68 -9.29 -8.67
N PRO A 219 -12.35 -9.37 -8.84
CA PRO A 219 -11.44 -9.01 -7.75
C PRO A 219 -11.61 -7.57 -7.26
N GLY A 220 -11.90 -7.43 -5.96
CA GLY A 220 -12.07 -6.13 -5.31
C GLY A 220 -13.50 -5.58 -5.34
N ASP A 221 -14.45 -6.27 -5.96
CA ASP A 221 -15.85 -5.86 -5.96
C ASP A 221 -16.51 -6.22 -4.62
N VAL A 222 -17.36 -5.31 -4.15
CA VAL A 222 -18.25 -5.49 -2.99
C VAL A 222 -19.64 -5.00 -3.35
N THR A 223 -20.65 -5.72 -2.90
CA THR A 223 -22.05 -5.25 -2.97
C THR A 223 -22.33 -4.19 -1.91
N ASP A 224 -23.44 -3.45 -2.04
CA ASP A 224 -23.95 -2.53 -1.02
C ASP A 224 -24.15 -3.23 0.33
N LYS A 225 -24.78 -4.42 0.33
CA LYS A 225 -24.99 -5.22 1.55
C LYS A 225 -23.68 -5.68 2.19
N GLN A 226 -22.72 -6.07 1.37
CA GLN A 226 -21.39 -6.43 1.84
C GLN A 226 -20.64 -5.24 2.42
N LEU A 227 -20.84 -4.04 1.86
CA LEU A 227 -20.25 -2.82 2.37
C LEU A 227 -20.83 -2.46 3.76
N ASP A 228 -22.15 -2.60 3.94
CA ASP A 228 -22.80 -2.45 5.25
C ASP A 228 -22.27 -3.49 6.25
N ALA A 229 -22.16 -4.76 5.84
CA ALA A 229 -21.60 -5.81 6.69
C ALA A 229 -20.13 -5.53 7.09
N ILE A 230 -19.32 -5.02 6.17
CA ILE A 230 -17.93 -4.60 6.46
C ILE A 230 -17.91 -3.48 7.50
N ALA A 231 -18.83 -2.51 7.41
CA ALA A 231 -18.94 -1.43 8.40
C ALA A 231 -19.33 -1.97 9.79
N ASP A 232 -20.35 -2.84 9.86
CA ASP A 232 -20.78 -3.49 11.11
C ASP A 232 -19.67 -4.34 11.75
N LEU A 233 -18.86 -5.02 10.92
CA LEU A 233 -17.70 -5.78 11.38
C LEU A 233 -16.59 -4.86 11.88
N ALA A 234 -16.34 -3.73 11.22
CA ALA A 234 -15.36 -2.75 11.66
C ALA A 234 -15.75 -2.14 13.01
N ASP A 235 -17.02 -1.78 13.21
CA ASP A 235 -17.52 -1.24 14.47
C ASP A 235 -17.34 -2.23 15.64
N ARG A 236 -17.64 -3.51 15.41
CA ARG A 236 -17.55 -4.54 16.45
C ARG A 236 -16.13 -5.02 16.73
N TYR A 237 -15.31 -5.18 15.70
CA TYR A 237 -14.02 -5.89 15.82
C TYR A 237 -12.79 -5.02 15.59
N SER A 238 -12.93 -3.79 15.10
CA SER A 238 -11.78 -2.95 14.73
C SER A 238 -12.00 -1.47 15.04
N PHE A 239 -12.72 -1.18 16.13
CA PHE A 239 -12.96 0.18 16.64
C PHE A 239 -13.57 1.16 15.61
N GLY A 240 -14.44 0.65 14.72
CA GLY A 240 -15.05 1.43 13.64
C GLY A 240 -14.06 1.85 12.55
N GLN A 241 -12.90 1.21 12.48
CA GLN A 241 -11.86 1.50 11.50
C GLN A 241 -11.62 0.32 10.57
N LEU A 242 -11.38 0.64 9.30
CA LEU A 242 -10.97 -0.32 8.28
C LEU A 242 -9.95 0.33 7.35
N ARG A 243 -9.26 -0.50 6.55
CA ARG A 243 -8.28 -0.03 5.59
C ARG A 243 -8.45 -0.75 4.26
N THR A 244 -8.24 -0.04 3.18
CA THR A 244 -8.17 -0.62 1.84
C THR A 244 -6.71 -0.95 1.51
N SER A 245 -6.48 -2.06 0.81
CA SER A 245 -5.17 -2.38 0.26
C SER A 245 -5.07 -2.05 -1.23
N HIS A 246 -3.85 -1.81 -1.69
CA HIS A 246 -3.54 -1.76 -3.13
C HIS A 246 -3.65 -3.15 -3.80
N GLU A 247 -3.87 -4.19 -2.99
CA GLU A 247 -4.21 -5.56 -3.37
C GLU A 247 -5.73 -5.78 -3.45
N GLN A 248 -6.55 -4.72 -3.46
CA GLN A 248 -8.01 -4.83 -3.63
C GLN A 248 -8.72 -5.66 -2.55
N ASN A 249 -8.20 -5.64 -1.32
CA ASN A 249 -8.79 -6.30 -0.15
C ASN A 249 -9.07 -5.26 0.96
N ILE A 250 -9.83 -5.66 1.98
CA ILE A 250 -10.13 -4.85 3.17
C ILE A 250 -9.40 -5.42 4.39
N ILE A 251 -8.96 -4.54 5.28
CA ILE A 251 -8.26 -4.91 6.51
C ILE A 251 -9.01 -4.38 7.71
N LEU A 252 -9.30 -5.28 8.65
CA LEU A 252 -9.64 -4.97 10.03
C LEU A 252 -8.35 -5.07 10.84
N ALA A 253 -7.82 -3.94 11.29
CA ALA A 253 -6.44 -3.87 11.75
C ALA A 253 -6.27 -4.29 13.21
N ASP A 254 -7.34 -4.22 14.00
CA ASP A 254 -7.27 -4.14 15.45
C ASP A 254 -8.14 -5.21 16.13
N VAL A 255 -8.17 -6.43 15.59
CA VAL A 255 -9.04 -7.53 16.05
C VAL A 255 -8.45 -8.21 17.29
N GLU A 256 -9.26 -8.43 18.33
CA GLU A 256 -8.87 -9.23 19.50
C GLU A 256 -8.72 -10.72 19.11
N GLN A 257 -7.62 -11.36 19.52
CA GLN A 257 -7.34 -12.77 19.17
C GLN A 257 -8.43 -13.73 19.67
N SER A 258 -9.06 -13.44 20.81
CA SER A 258 -10.18 -14.24 21.35
C SER A 258 -11.43 -14.21 20.47
N GLU A 259 -11.64 -13.13 19.73
CA GLU A 259 -12.82 -12.94 18.87
C GLU A 259 -12.61 -13.51 17.47
N LEU A 260 -11.39 -13.95 17.14
CA LEU A 260 -10.99 -14.31 15.78
C LEU A 260 -11.82 -15.46 15.20
N PHE A 261 -12.18 -16.45 16.01
CA PHE A 261 -13.00 -17.58 15.57
C PHE A 261 -14.46 -17.16 15.30
N THR A 262 -15.02 -16.30 16.14
CA THR A 262 -16.35 -15.71 15.94
C THR A 262 -16.36 -14.89 14.66
N LEU A 263 -15.39 -13.97 14.51
CA LEU A 263 -15.21 -13.15 13.31
C LEU A 263 -15.10 -14.02 12.06
N TRP A 264 -14.27 -15.08 12.07
CA TRP A 264 -14.12 -15.97 10.91
C TRP A 264 -15.45 -16.58 10.44
N ASN A 265 -16.31 -17.02 11.37
CA ASN A 265 -17.63 -17.55 11.01
C ASN A 265 -18.50 -16.48 10.33
N GLU A 266 -18.50 -15.26 10.85
CA GLU A 266 -19.25 -14.16 10.23
C GLU A 266 -18.67 -13.73 8.88
N LEU A 267 -17.34 -13.73 8.74
CA LEU A 267 -16.67 -13.47 7.47
C LEU A 267 -17.02 -14.55 6.44
N ARG A 268 -17.15 -15.82 6.85
CA ARG A 268 -17.57 -16.91 5.97
C ARG A 268 -18.99 -16.68 5.47
N ASP A 269 -19.90 -16.32 6.38
CA ASP A 269 -21.31 -16.10 6.04
C ASP A 269 -21.50 -14.89 5.11
N ASN A 270 -20.59 -13.90 5.17
CA ASN A 270 -20.58 -12.71 4.29
C ASN A 270 -19.68 -12.84 3.04
N GLY A 271 -18.99 -13.98 2.86
CA GLY A 271 -18.16 -14.25 1.68
C GLY A 271 -16.77 -13.61 1.67
N PHE A 272 -16.21 -13.27 2.84
CA PHE A 272 -14.90 -12.63 3.01
C PHE A 272 -13.81 -13.56 3.56
N ALA A 273 -14.16 -14.80 3.92
CA ALA A 273 -13.25 -15.76 4.56
C ALA A 273 -12.48 -16.66 3.58
N THR A 274 -12.33 -16.28 2.30
CA THR A 274 -11.56 -17.07 1.34
C THR A 274 -10.07 -17.09 1.75
N PRO A 275 -9.47 -18.28 1.94
CA PRO A 275 -8.10 -18.41 2.46
C PRO A 275 -7.05 -18.32 1.35
N ASN A 276 -7.13 -17.29 0.51
CA ASN A 276 -6.32 -17.19 -0.71
C ASN A 276 -5.25 -16.10 -0.71
N ILE A 277 -5.14 -15.27 0.33
CA ILE A 277 -4.20 -14.14 0.36
C ILE A 277 -2.77 -14.60 0.05
N GLY A 278 -2.14 -13.99 -0.96
CA GLY A 278 -0.82 -14.35 -1.48
C GLY A 278 -0.75 -15.60 -2.38
N LEU A 279 -1.88 -16.25 -2.67
CA LEU A 279 -1.97 -17.37 -3.62
C LEU A 279 -2.40 -16.88 -5.01
N LEU A 280 -2.32 -17.78 -6.00
CA LEU A 280 -2.68 -17.51 -7.40
C LEU A 280 -4.06 -16.87 -7.58
N THR A 281 -5.04 -17.18 -6.73
CA THR A 281 -6.40 -16.63 -6.81
C THR A 281 -6.59 -15.31 -6.06
N ASP A 282 -5.58 -14.79 -5.36
CA ASP A 282 -5.53 -13.42 -4.83
C ASP A 282 -5.25 -12.38 -5.93
N ILE A 283 -5.83 -12.61 -7.11
CA ILE A 283 -5.58 -11.87 -8.35
C ILE A 283 -5.89 -10.40 -8.16
N ILE A 284 -5.02 -9.52 -8.66
CA ILE A 284 -5.39 -8.12 -8.83
C ILE A 284 -5.80 -7.89 -10.26
N CYS A 285 -6.99 -7.35 -10.45
CA CYS A 285 -7.56 -7.16 -11.77
C CYS A 285 -8.14 -5.77 -11.91
N CYS A 286 -7.78 -5.06 -12.99
CA CYS A 286 -8.48 -3.84 -13.35
C CYS A 286 -9.84 -4.16 -14.00
N PRO A 287 -10.76 -3.19 -14.15
CA PRO A 287 -12.05 -3.43 -14.81
C PRO A 287 -11.96 -3.89 -16.27
N GLY A 288 -10.88 -3.54 -16.99
CA GLY A 288 -10.68 -3.93 -18.38
C GLY A 288 -11.81 -3.48 -19.31
N GLY A 289 -11.97 -4.15 -20.44
CA GLY A 289 -12.98 -3.84 -21.46
C GLY A 289 -14.43 -4.03 -21.01
N ASP A 290 -14.67 -4.50 -19.79
CA ASP A 290 -16.01 -4.63 -19.22
C ASP A 290 -16.59 -3.26 -18.81
N PHE A 291 -15.73 -2.34 -18.36
CA PHE A 291 -16.15 -0.99 -17.95
C PHE A 291 -15.24 0.16 -18.46
N CYS A 292 -14.00 -0.13 -18.86
CA CYS A 292 -13.01 0.88 -19.21
C CYS A 292 -12.88 1.07 -20.72
N SER A 293 -13.19 2.27 -21.20
CA SER A 293 -13.05 2.67 -22.62
C SER A 293 -11.61 2.74 -23.14
N LEU A 294 -10.61 2.64 -22.26
CA LEU A 294 -9.19 2.61 -22.63
C LEU A 294 -8.63 1.19 -22.76
N ALA A 295 -9.43 0.17 -22.48
CA ALA A 295 -8.99 -1.21 -22.48
C ALA A 295 -8.87 -1.77 -23.90
N ASN A 296 -7.84 -2.58 -24.13
CA ASN A 296 -7.67 -3.36 -25.35
C ASN A 296 -8.22 -4.79 -25.19
N ALA A 297 -8.40 -5.24 -23.95
CA ALA A 297 -8.87 -6.57 -23.60
C ALA A 297 -9.76 -6.53 -22.35
N LYS A 298 -10.63 -7.53 -22.23
CA LYS A 298 -11.36 -7.82 -21.00
C LYS A 298 -10.42 -8.45 -19.98
N SER A 299 -10.62 -8.15 -18.71
CA SER A 299 -9.75 -8.66 -17.63
C SER A 299 -10.53 -9.37 -16.54
N ILE A 300 -11.76 -8.94 -16.22
CA ILE A 300 -12.59 -9.59 -15.21
C ILE A 300 -12.92 -11.05 -15.60
N PRO A 301 -13.41 -11.35 -16.83
CA PRO A 301 -13.70 -12.74 -17.22
C PRO A 301 -12.47 -13.64 -17.26
N ILE A 302 -11.28 -13.07 -17.50
CA ILE A 302 -10.02 -13.83 -17.48
C ILE A 302 -9.63 -14.17 -16.04
N ALA A 303 -9.70 -13.19 -15.12
CA ALA A 303 -9.49 -13.42 -13.70
C ALA A 303 -10.45 -14.50 -13.17
N GLU A 304 -11.73 -14.39 -13.52
CA GLU A 304 -12.76 -15.37 -13.17
C GLU A 304 -12.47 -16.77 -13.72
N SER A 305 -12.07 -16.87 -15.00
CA SER A 305 -11.74 -18.15 -15.62
C SER A 305 -10.55 -18.83 -14.92
N ILE A 306 -9.57 -18.05 -14.46
CA ILE A 306 -8.44 -18.56 -13.69
C ILE A 306 -8.91 -19.00 -12.30
N GLN A 307 -9.70 -18.18 -11.60
CA GLN A 307 -10.27 -18.56 -10.30
C GLN A 307 -11.06 -19.87 -10.38
N ARG A 308 -11.89 -20.06 -11.41
CA ARG A 308 -12.66 -21.30 -11.63
C ARG A 308 -11.79 -22.49 -12.02
N ARG A 309 -10.66 -22.25 -12.70
CA ARG A 309 -9.72 -23.32 -13.07
C ARG A 309 -8.91 -23.82 -11.88
N PHE A 310 -8.65 -22.93 -10.91
CA PHE A 310 -7.90 -23.19 -9.70
C PHE A 310 -8.80 -22.95 -8.47
N ASP A 311 -9.99 -23.55 -8.45
CA ASP A 311 -10.95 -23.44 -7.34
C ASP A 311 -10.67 -24.43 -6.20
N ASP A 312 -9.88 -25.47 -6.48
CA ASP A 312 -9.34 -26.37 -5.47
C ASP A 312 -8.26 -25.69 -4.61
N LEU A 313 -8.60 -25.47 -3.33
CA LEU A 313 -7.70 -24.86 -2.36
C LEU A 313 -6.47 -25.74 -2.06
N ASP A 314 -6.59 -27.07 -2.03
CA ASP A 314 -5.43 -27.93 -1.77
C ASP A 314 -4.38 -27.73 -2.87
N TYR A 315 -4.83 -27.74 -4.12
CA TYR A 315 -3.97 -27.51 -5.27
C TYR A 315 -3.34 -26.10 -5.27
N LEU A 316 -4.09 -25.06 -4.86
CA LEU A 316 -3.55 -23.71 -4.71
C LEU A 316 -2.46 -23.62 -3.65
N PHE A 317 -2.64 -24.32 -2.52
CA PHE A 317 -1.65 -24.35 -1.45
C PHE A 317 -0.39 -25.12 -1.87
N ASP A 318 -0.53 -26.17 -2.69
CA ASP A 318 0.59 -26.92 -3.28
C ASP A 318 1.41 -26.07 -4.27
N ILE A 319 0.76 -25.19 -5.05
CA ILE A 319 1.47 -24.21 -5.91
C ILE A 319 2.28 -23.23 -5.05
N GLY A 320 1.73 -22.82 -3.90
CA GLY A 320 2.36 -21.88 -2.99
C GLY A 320 2.12 -20.42 -3.37
N GLU A 321 2.97 -19.53 -2.83
CA GLU A 321 2.82 -18.08 -3.05
C GLU A 321 3.07 -17.71 -4.52
N LEU A 322 2.08 -17.06 -5.14
CA LEU A 322 2.15 -16.66 -6.54
C LEU A 322 1.27 -15.43 -6.80
N ASP A 323 1.91 -14.31 -7.09
CA ASP A 323 1.21 -13.07 -7.41
C ASP A 323 0.83 -13.01 -8.89
N LEU A 324 -0.47 -12.86 -9.18
CA LEU A 324 -0.99 -12.68 -10.54
C LEU A 324 -1.71 -11.35 -10.69
N ASN A 325 -1.27 -10.58 -11.69
CA ASN A 325 -1.82 -9.26 -12.01
C ASN A 325 -2.33 -9.20 -13.44
N ILE A 326 -3.57 -8.76 -13.61
CA ILE A 326 -4.23 -8.69 -14.91
C ILE A 326 -4.61 -7.25 -15.21
N SER A 327 -4.13 -6.75 -16.34
CA SER A 327 -4.45 -5.42 -16.86
C SER A 327 -5.02 -5.53 -18.26
N GLY A 328 -6.19 -4.92 -18.50
CA GLY A 328 -6.83 -4.89 -19.82
C GLY A 328 -6.14 -3.98 -20.85
N CYS A 329 -5.10 -3.23 -20.49
CA CYS A 329 -4.30 -2.44 -21.44
C CYS A 329 -2.89 -2.10 -20.92
N MET A 330 -2.08 -1.54 -21.82
CA MET A 330 -0.72 -1.06 -21.56
C MET A 330 -0.59 0.11 -20.56
N ASN A 331 -1.70 0.64 -20.03
CA ASN A 331 -1.62 1.63 -18.95
C ASN A 331 -1.09 1.02 -17.65
N ALA A 332 -1.10 -0.33 -17.54
CA ALA A 332 -0.58 -1.12 -16.43
C ALA A 332 -0.97 -0.49 -15.10
N TRP A 333 -2.28 -0.47 -14.84
CA TRP A 333 -2.85 0.14 -13.64
C TRP A 333 -2.35 -0.52 -12.35
N ARG A 334 -1.69 -1.69 -12.43
CA ARG A 334 -0.99 -2.32 -11.32
C ARG A 334 0.47 -2.73 -11.64
N ALA A 335 1.31 -2.67 -10.61
CA ALA A 335 2.68 -3.18 -10.58
C ALA A 335 2.68 -4.69 -10.34
N PRO A 336 3.59 -5.48 -10.92
CA PRO A 336 4.04 -6.68 -10.23
C PRO A 336 4.56 -6.25 -8.85
N PRO A 337 4.31 -7.01 -7.78
CA PRO A 337 4.95 -6.74 -6.50
C PRO A 337 6.46 -6.80 -6.70
N CYS A 338 7.15 -5.69 -6.45
CA CYS A 338 8.60 -5.71 -6.23
C CYS A 338 8.84 -6.33 -4.86
N ARG A 339 8.63 -7.65 -4.71
CA ARG A 339 9.22 -8.37 -3.57
C ARG A 339 10.69 -8.57 -3.93
N PRO A 340 11.65 -7.92 -3.25
CA PRO A 340 13.04 -8.30 -3.43
C PRO A 340 13.16 -9.75 -3.01
N TYR A 341 13.49 -10.62 -3.96
CA TYR A 341 13.86 -12.01 -3.69
C TYR A 341 15.19 -12.01 -2.92
N ARG A 342 15.18 -11.64 -1.63
CA ARG A 342 16.31 -11.87 -0.73
C ARG A 342 16.25 -13.32 -0.30
N ARG A 343 16.89 -14.18 -1.11
CA ARG A 343 17.26 -15.54 -0.72
C ARG A 343 18.19 -15.44 0.51
N ALA A 344 17.64 -15.51 1.71
CA ALA A 344 18.41 -15.71 2.93
C ALA A 344 18.85 -17.19 2.95
N GLY A 345 19.96 -17.47 2.28
CA GLY A 345 20.60 -18.77 2.26
C GLY A 345 22.10 -18.60 2.48
N ARG A 346 22.51 -18.37 3.74
CA ARG A 346 23.83 -18.77 4.21
C ARG A 346 23.63 -19.98 5.12
N GLY A 347 23.42 -21.14 4.51
CA GLY A 347 23.71 -22.42 5.15
C GLY A 347 25.19 -22.70 4.91
N GLN A 348 25.95 -22.77 6.01
CA GLN A 348 27.34 -23.19 6.04
C GLN A 348 27.50 -24.60 5.46
N GLU A 349 28.64 -24.77 4.78
CA GLU A 349 29.42 -25.99 4.62
C GLU A 349 29.02 -27.18 5.52
N ARG A 350 28.59 -28.29 4.91
CA ARG A 350 29.33 -29.56 4.84
C ARG A 350 28.62 -30.56 3.93
#